data_AF-A0A508T1W5-F1
#
_entry.id   AF-A0A508T1W5-F1
#
_cell.length_a   1.000
_cell.length_b   1.000
_cell.length_c   1.000
_cell.angle_alpha   90.00
_cell.angle_beta   90.00
_cell.angle_gamma   90.00
#
_symmetry.space_group_name_H-M   'P 1'
#
loop_
_entity.id
_entity.type
_entity.pdbx_description
1 polymer ?
#
loop_
_entity_poly.entity_id
_entity_poly.type
_entity_poly.pdbx_seq_one_letter_code
_entity_poly.pdbx_strand_id
1 'polypeptide(L)'
;MPPPSHNPPAPDQTDTLTFMAEVEFADTEPVAEIRAARYRKKDVDIDPFPDIPPALLSSEHVKAYVRQTGMIHPFSEGHLKSASYEVKPGGRFIYWDESGNKISTLVAKDGTITLPPNSISFVQIDTTFRLPQYIAVRFNLRITHVHRGLLLGTGPLVDPGFHGKLLIPLHNLTSDEYTIRGDEGLIWMEFTKTSHEAQRGFVKDFVPEEFEKTDPTKNFQPPEYYFDRASKNRPIRSSIPDVVAEARSQAKEAVDAARRAERSNTIFVGGGLLAVAGLVVGLFSFFESVKANAIAAYTLATTVSTAAMQAGTDAKKAQDDVKDIRNTVDANSVRISADEVRRLREQLDDTRVEVQVLRREMDRIIERSGAKTKGVDEAK
;
A
#
# COMPACT_ATOMS: atom_id res chain seq x y z
N MET A 1 -31.84 19.80 -92.62
CA MET A 1 -32.22 20.83 -91.64
C MET A 1 -32.09 20.20 -90.27
N PRO A 2 -31.26 20.73 -89.36
CA PRO A 2 -31.21 20.25 -87.98
C PRO A 2 -32.51 20.64 -87.25
N PRO A 3 -32.98 19.82 -86.29
CA PRO A 3 -34.16 20.15 -85.51
C PRO A 3 -33.91 21.41 -84.67
N PRO A 4 -34.95 22.23 -84.42
CA PRO A 4 -34.82 23.44 -83.61
C PRO A 4 -34.38 23.07 -82.19
N SER A 5 -33.27 23.66 -81.73
CA SER A 5 -32.82 23.53 -80.35
C SER A 5 -33.85 24.20 -79.45
N HIS A 6 -34.62 23.40 -78.72
CA HIS A 6 -35.36 23.88 -77.56
C HIS A 6 -34.35 24.28 -76.48
N ASN A 7 -34.08 25.58 -76.37
CA ASN A 7 -33.48 26.11 -75.15
C ASN A 7 -34.46 25.85 -74.00
N PRO A 8 -34.01 25.28 -72.87
CA PRO A 8 -34.85 25.18 -71.69
C PRO A 8 -35.29 26.59 -71.27
N PRO A 9 -36.53 26.74 -70.77
CA PRO A 9 -36.97 28.02 -70.22
C PRO A 9 -35.99 28.46 -69.12
N ALA A 10 -35.69 29.77 -69.09
CA ALA A 10 -34.93 30.37 -68.01
C ALA A 10 -35.58 29.99 -66.67
N PRO A 11 -34.79 29.70 -65.62
CA PRO A 11 -35.32 29.36 -64.31
C PRO A 11 -36.27 30.47 -63.87
N ASP A 12 -37.49 30.06 -63.54
CA ASP A 12 -38.57 30.91 -63.06
C ASP A 12 -38.04 31.85 -61.98
N GLN A 13 -38.36 33.14 -62.09
CA GLN A 13 -37.97 34.14 -61.11
C GLN A 13 -38.58 33.74 -59.78
N THR A 14 -37.74 33.19 -58.90
CA THR A 14 -38.10 32.82 -57.55
C THR A 14 -38.66 34.06 -56.86
N ASP A 15 -39.94 34.00 -56.48
CA ASP A 15 -40.63 34.98 -55.63
C ASP A 15 -39.68 35.38 -54.48
N THR A 16 -39.06 36.55 -54.60
CA THR A 16 -38.06 37.01 -53.64
C THR A 16 -38.80 37.42 -52.38
N LEU A 17 -38.85 36.52 -51.39
CA LEU A 17 -39.45 36.79 -50.09
C LEU A 17 -38.79 38.02 -49.47
N THR A 18 -39.51 39.14 -49.51
CA THR A 18 -39.03 40.41 -48.98
C THR A 18 -39.47 40.53 -47.53
N PHE A 19 -38.51 40.64 -46.61
CA PHE A 19 -38.78 40.85 -45.19
C PHE A 19 -38.48 42.30 -44.82
N MET A 20 -39.29 42.90 -43.93
CA MET A 20 -38.91 44.19 -43.36
C MET A 20 -37.70 44.02 -42.45
N ALA A 21 -36.75 44.95 -42.56
CA ALA A 21 -35.58 45.00 -41.70
C ALA A 21 -36.02 45.28 -40.26
N GLU A 22 -35.55 44.46 -39.32
CA GLU A 22 -35.75 44.72 -37.89
C GLU A 22 -34.80 45.86 -37.47
N VAL A 23 -35.33 46.88 -36.79
CA VAL A 23 -34.55 48.04 -36.34
C VAL A 23 -33.91 47.78 -34.98
N GLU A 24 -34.62 47.07 -34.10
CA GLU A 24 -34.21 46.81 -32.72
C GLU A 24 -33.92 45.32 -32.48
N PHE A 25 -33.10 45.00 -31.49
CA PHE A 25 -32.89 43.62 -31.05
C PHE A 25 -34.15 43.09 -30.34
N ALA A 26 -34.28 41.76 -30.25
CA ALA A 26 -35.36 41.17 -29.47
C ALA A 26 -35.12 41.47 -27.98
N ASP A 27 -36.07 42.18 -27.37
CA ASP A 27 -36.07 42.60 -25.97
C ASP A 27 -36.56 41.49 -25.02
N THR A 28 -37.28 40.51 -25.57
CA THR A 28 -37.89 39.41 -24.82
C THR A 28 -37.70 38.07 -25.52
N GLU A 29 -37.74 36.99 -24.74
CA GLU A 29 -37.62 35.60 -25.22
C GLU A 29 -38.70 35.26 -26.28
N PRO A 30 -40.00 35.62 -26.11
CA PRO A 30 -41.01 35.35 -27.13
C PRO A 30 -40.77 36.11 -28.44
N VAL A 31 -40.28 37.35 -28.39
CA VAL A 31 -39.94 38.11 -29.61
C VAL A 31 -38.79 37.45 -30.35
N ALA A 32 -37.75 37.00 -29.63
CA ALA A 32 -36.63 36.28 -30.21
C ALA A 32 -37.09 34.95 -30.87
N GLU A 33 -37.99 34.23 -30.21
CA GLU A 33 -38.57 32.99 -30.75
C GLU A 33 -39.41 33.23 -32.01
N ILE A 34 -40.29 34.24 -32.02
CA ILE A 34 -41.10 34.60 -33.18
C ILE A 34 -40.20 34.95 -34.38
N ARG A 35 -39.13 35.72 -34.15
CA ARG A 35 -38.17 36.05 -35.20
C ARG A 35 -37.47 34.80 -35.72
N ALA A 36 -37.00 33.91 -34.84
CA ALA A 36 -36.32 32.68 -35.25
C ALA A 36 -37.25 31.77 -36.07
N ALA A 37 -38.51 31.65 -35.66
CA ALA A 37 -39.53 30.89 -36.37
C ALA A 37 -39.83 31.45 -37.77
N ARG A 38 -39.78 32.79 -37.94
CA ARG A 38 -39.99 33.44 -39.25
C ARG A 38 -38.98 32.98 -40.31
N TYR A 39 -37.73 32.76 -39.90
CA TYR A 39 -36.64 32.33 -40.77
C TYR A 39 -36.49 30.82 -40.87
N ARG A 40 -37.37 30.05 -40.21
CA ARG A 40 -37.37 28.59 -40.22
C ARG A 40 -38.67 28.10 -40.85
N LYS A 41 -38.68 27.89 -42.18
CA LYS A 41 -39.80 27.22 -42.83
C LYS A 41 -39.66 25.71 -42.64
N LYS A 42 -40.80 24.99 -42.72
CA LYS A 42 -40.94 23.56 -42.41
C LYS A 42 -39.84 22.68 -43.01
N ASP A 43 -39.30 23.07 -44.18
CA ASP A 43 -38.31 22.28 -44.92
C ASP A 43 -37.03 23.05 -45.29
N VAL A 44 -36.92 24.36 -45.07
CA VAL A 44 -35.75 25.18 -45.45
C VAL A 44 -35.61 26.38 -44.51
N ASP A 45 -34.40 26.64 -44.02
CA ASP A 45 -34.08 27.89 -43.33
C ASP A 45 -33.85 28.99 -44.36
N ILE A 46 -34.29 30.21 -44.05
CA ILE A 46 -34.10 31.36 -44.93
C ILE A 46 -32.96 32.19 -44.37
N ASP A 47 -31.93 32.42 -45.17
CA ASP A 47 -30.88 33.38 -44.87
C ASP A 47 -31.30 34.81 -45.22
N PRO A 48 -31.47 35.71 -44.23
CA PRO A 48 -31.78 37.11 -44.51
C PRO A 48 -30.61 37.87 -45.17
N PHE A 49 -29.39 37.32 -45.17
CA PHE A 49 -28.20 37.98 -45.70
C PHE A 49 -27.39 37.06 -46.62
N PRO A 50 -27.95 36.64 -47.77
CA PRO A 50 -27.30 35.70 -48.68
C PRO A 50 -25.98 36.23 -49.27
N ASP A 51 -25.84 37.55 -49.38
CA ASP A 51 -24.63 38.21 -49.90
C ASP A 51 -23.43 38.14 -48.94
N ILE A 52 -23.66 37.82 -47.65
CA ILE A 52 -22.56 37.57 -46.71
C ILE A 52 -21.93 36.21 -47.06
N PRO A 53 -20.65 36.13 -47.41
CA PRO A 53 -20.03 34.85 -47.77
C PRO A 53 -19.93 33.90 -46.57
N PRO A 54 -19.89 32.58 -46.80
CA PRO A 54 -19.55 31.60 -45.76
C PRO A 54 -18.16 31.89 -45.15
N ALA A 55 -18.15 32.34 -43.90
CA ALA A 55 -16.94 32.73 -43.18
C ALA A 55 -17.21 32.82 -41.67
N LEU A 56 -16.15 33.00 -40.90
CA LEU A 56 -16.25 33.52 -39.53
C LEU A 56 -16.90 34.91 -39.59
N LEU A 57 -18.02 35.07 -38.89
CA LEU A 57 -18.80 36.30 -38.91
C LEU A 57 -18.12 37.38 -38.05
N SER A 58 -18.01 38.58 -38.61
CA SER A 58 -17.60 39.77 -37.86
C SER A 58 -18.71 40.21 -36.90
N SER A 59 -18.37 41.11 -35.97
CA SER A 59 -19.30 41.67 -35.00
C SER A 59 -20.51 42.32 -35.66
N GLU A 60 -20.32 42.96 -36.82
CA GLU A 60 -21.36 43.63 -37.59
C GLU A 60 -22.34 42.61 -38.17
N HIS A 61 -21.82 41.51 -38.73
CA HIS A 61 -22.66 40.44 -39.26
C HIS A 61 -23.39 39.69 -38.14
N VAL A 62 -22.73 39.40 -37.01
CA VAL A 62 -23.40 38.83 -35.83
C VAL A 62 -24.53 39.73 -35.37
N LYS A 63 -24.31 41.05 -35.27
CA LYS A 63 -25.38 42.02 -34.92
C LYS A 63 -26.54 41.96 -35.91
N ALA A 64 -26.26 41.96 -37.21
CA ALA A 64 -27.29 41.91 -38.25
C ALA A 64 -28.13 40.63 -38.12
N TYR A 65 -27.49 39.47 -38.02
CA TYR A 65 -28.18 38.19 -37.82
C TYR A 65 -29.00 38.17 -36.54
N VAL A 66 -28.43 38.54 -35.39
CA VAL A 66 -29.18 38.53 -34.12
C VAL A 66 -30.38 39.45 -34.16
N ARG A 67 -30.23 40.66 -34.71
CA ARG A 67 -31.34 41.61 -34.86
C ARG A 67 -32.47 41.03 -35.70
N GLN A 68 -32.12 40.43 -36.85
CA GLN A 68 -33.10 39.95 -37.80
C GLN A 68 -33.75 38.63 -37.38
N THR A 69 -32.97 37.67 -36.88
CA THR A 69 -33.40 36.29 -36.65
C THR A 69 -33.67 35.94 -35.21
N GLY A 70 -33.23 36.75 -34.22
CA GLY A 70 -33.38 36.39 -32.81
C GLY A 70 -32.57 35.15 -32.39
N MET A 71 -31.51 34.81 -33.15
CA MET A 71 -30.70 33.60 -32.92
C MET A 71 -29.95 33.55 -31.57
N ILE A 72 -29.85 34.69 -30.86
CA ILE A 72 -29.24 34.81 -29.53
C ILE A 72 -30.20 35.62 -28.65
N HIS A 73 -30.57 35.09 -27.48
CA HIS A 73 -31.28 35.87 -26.46
C HIS A 73 -30.97 35.36 -25.04
N PRO A 74 -30.74 36.23 -24.04
CA PRO A 74 -30.61 37.69 -24.18
C PRO A 74 -29.36 38.08 -24.98
N PHE A 75 -29.43 39.24 -25.64
CA PHE A 75 -28.32 39.79 -26.43
C PHE A 75 -27.92 41.18 -25.91
N SER A 76 -26.62 41.43 -25.79
CA SER A 76 -26.06 42.73 -25.42
C SER A 76 -24.89 43.08 -26.32
N GLU A 77 -24.96 44.20 -27.02
CA GLU A 77 -23.87 44.66 -27.89
C GLU A 77 -22.56 44.86 -27.12
N GLY A 78 -22.63 45.22 -25.83
CA GLY A 78 -21.45 45.40 -24.99
C GLY A 78 -20.64 44.11 -24.75
N HIS A 79 -21.17 42.94 -25.10
CA HIS A 79 -20.49 41.67 -25.01
C HIS A 79 -19.79 41.25 -26.32
N LEU A 80 -19.90 42.06 -27.39
CA LEU A 80 -19.24 41.76 -28.66
C LEU A 80 -17.77 42.19 -28.68
N LYS A 81 -16.98 41.38 -29.38
CA LYS A 81 -15.68 41.70 -29.94
C LYS A 81 -15.74 41.62 -31.46
N SER A 82 -14.63 41.89 -32.15
CA SER A 82 -14.55 41.93 -33.61
C SER A 82 -15.11 40.71 -34.33
N ALA A 83 -15.01 39.50 -33.75
CA ALA A 83 -15.52 38.25 -34.34
C ALA A 83 -16.02 37.24 -33.28
N SER A 84 -16.36 37.73 -32.08
CA SER A 84 -16.84 36.85 -31.01
C SER A 84 -17.80 37.54 -30.05
N TYR A 85 -18.57 36.74 -29.33
CA TYR A 85 -19.57 37.19 -28.35
C TYR A 85 -19.28 36.57 -26.98
N GLU A 86 -19.28 37.39 -25.92
CA GLU A 86 -19.12 36.92 -24.55
C GLU A 86 -20.43 36.35 -24.00
N VAL A 87 -20.36 35.15 -23.42
CA VAL A 87 -21.51 34.52 -22.77
C VAL A 87 -21.20 34.21 -21.31
N LYS A 88 -22.20 34.45 -20.46
CA LYS A 88 -22.13 34.34 -19.01
C LYS A 88 -22.65 32.99 -18.53
N PRO A 89 -22.20 32.51 -17.37
CA PRO A 89 -22.82 31.36 -16.75
C PRO A 89 -24.26 31.72 -16.35
N GLY A 90 -25.17 30.75 -16.41
CA GLY A 90 -26.57 30.97 -16.06
C GLY A 90 -27.40 29.69 -16.13
N GLY A 91 -28.49 29.62 -15.37
CA GLY A 91 -29.23 28.37 -15.25
C GLY A 91 -28.57 27.45 -14.22
N ARG A 92 -28.25 26.21 -14.56
CA ARG A 92 -27.81 25.19 -13.58
C ARG A 92 -26.29 25.04 -13.50
N PHE A 93 -25.76 24.93 -12.29
CA PHE A 93 -24.42 24.44 -11.98
C PHE A 93 -24.50 23.06 -11.35
N ILE A 94 -23.81 22.08 -11.95
CA ILE A 94 -23.97 20.66 -11.64
C ILE A 94 -22.61 20.02 -11.47
N TYR A 95 -22.41 19.26 -10.39
CA TYR A 95 -21.24 18.43 -10.17
C TYR A 95 -21.60 17.22 -9.31
N TRP A 96 -20.65 16.31 -9.11
CA TRP A 96 -20.81 15.17 -8.21
C TRP A 96 -19.86 15.32 -7.03
N ASP A 97 -20.37 15.11 -5.82
CA ASP A 97 -19.56 15.12 -4.60
C ASP A 97 -18.69 13.85 -4.47
N GLU A 98 -17.88 13.77 -3.41
CA GLU A 98 -17.01 12.62 -3.14
C GLU A 98 -17.78 11.30 -2.96
N SER A 99 -19.04 11.37 -2.50
CA SER A 99 -19.95 10.23 -2.34
C SER A 99 -20.66 9.84 -3.64
N GLY A 100 -20.45 10.60 -4.73
CA GLY A 100 -21.12 10.38 -6.00
C GLY A 100 -22.55 10.91 -6.06
N ASN A 101 -22.96 11.76 -5.12
CA ASN A 101 -24.25 12.42 -5.19
C ASN A 101 -24.18 13.59 -6.18
N LYS A 102 -25.20 13.71 -7.04
CA LYS A 102 -25.35 14.84 -7.95
C LYS A 102 -25.78 16.07 -7.16
N ILE A 103 -24.94 17.09 -7.14
CA ILE A 103 -25.27 18.42 -6.65
C ILE A 103 -25.69 19.29 -7.83
N SER A 104 -26.83 19.96 -7.72
CA SER A 104 -27.35 20.87 -8.73
C SER A 104 -27.86 22.14 -8.09
N THR A 105 -27.32 23.28 -8.48
CA THR A 105 -27.70 24.59 -7.96
C THR A 105 -28.05 25.54 -9.11
N LEU A 106 -28.83 26.58 -8.82
CA LEU A 106 -29.11 27.64 -9.79
C LEU A 106 -28.02 28.71 -9.69
N VAL A 107 -27.48 29.13 -10.83
CA VAL A 107 -26.53 30.23 -10.94
C VAL A 107 -27.32 31.54 -10.91
N ALA A 108 -27.28 32.23 -9.76
CA ALA A 108 -27.81 33.58 -9.64
C ALA A 108 -26.86 34.59 -10.30
N LYS A 109 -27.42 35.66 -10.89
CA LYS A 109 -26.66 36.69 -11.61
C LYS A 109 -25.63 37.39 -10.70
N ASP A 110 -26.03 37.70 -9.48
CA ASP A 110 -25.20 38.29 -8.42
C ASP A 110 -24.54 37.24 -7.50
N GLY A 111 -24.78 35.96 -7.79
CA GLY A 111 -24.21 34.86 -7.03
C GLY A 111 -22.84 34.41 -7.52
N THR A 112 -22.35 33.35 -6.90
CA THR A 112 -21.09 32.70 -7.26
C THR A 112 -21.27 31.21 -7.34
N ILE A 113 -20.56 30.59 -8.29
CA ILE A 113 -20.36 29.14 -8.32
C ILE A 113 -18.93 28.82 -7.93
N THR A 114 -18.75 27.77 -7.15
CA THR A 114 -17.44 27.31 -6.68
C THR A 114 -17.20 25.91 -7.21
N LEU A 115 -16.17 25.77 -8.05
CA LEU A 115 -15.75 24.49 -8.59
C LEU A 115 -14.76 23.85 -7.61
N PRO A 116 -15.03 22.62 -7.14
CA PRO A 116 -14.11 21.92 -6.25
C PRO A 116 -12.74 21.70 -6.89
N PRO A 117 -11.66 21.59 -6.09
CA PRO A 117 -10.33 21.23 -6.58
C PRO A 117 -10.33 19.93 -7.38
N ASN A 118 -9.51 19.83 -8.41
CA ASN A 118 -9.31 18.61 -9.21
C ASN A 118 -10.61 17.95 -9.73
N SER A 119 -11.66 18.73 -9.95
CA SER A 119 -13.00 18.24 -10.27
C SER A 119 -13.42 18.52 -11.72
N ILE A 120 -14.44 17.78 -12.16
CA ILE A 120 -15.25 18.15 -13.34
C ILE A 120 -16.60 18.68 -12.86
N SER A 121 -17.03 19.81 -13.41
CA SER A 121 -18.34 20.41 -13.16
C SER A 121 -18.97 20.87 -14.46
N PHE A 122 -20.27 21.08 -14.47
CA PHE A 122 -21.04 21.46 -15.64
C PHE A 122 -21.80 22.75 -15.35
N VAL A 123 -21.58 23.76 -16.18
CA VAL A 123 -22.18 25.08 -16.04
C VAL A 123 -23.06 25.33 -17.24
N GLN A 124 -24.37 25.47 -17.03
CA GLN A 124 -25.25 25.97 -18.07
C GLN A 124 -24.97 27.46 -18.29
N ILE A 125 -25.27 27.97 -19.48
CA ILE A 125 -25.17 29.40 -19.79
C ILE A 125 -26.52 30.11 -19.69
N ASP A 126 -26.50 31.43 -19.48
CA ASP A 126 -27.71 32.25 -19.40
C ASP A 126 -28.46 32.35 -20.74
N THR A 127 -27.70 32.29 -21.83
CA THR A 127 -28.10 32.58 -23.20
C THR A 127 -28.75 31.37 -23.88
N THR A 128 -29.93 31.60 -24.46
CA THR A 128 -30.61 30.68 -25.39
C THR A 128 -30.13 30.95 -26.82
N PHE A 129 -29.69 29.89 -27.49
CA PHE A 129 -29.37 29.89 -28.91
C PHE A 129 -30.52 29.32 -29.73
N ARG A 130 -30.74 29.91 -30.91
CA ARG A 130 -31.66 29.41 -31.95
C ARG A 130 -30.95 29.48 -33.29
N LEU A 131 -29.95 28.62 -33.45
CA LEU A 131 -29.08 28.67 -34.62
C LEU A 131 -29.86 28.25 -35.87
N PRO A 132 -29.72 28.98 -36.99
CA PRO A 132 -30.14 28.50 -38.30
C PRO A 132 -29.30 27.28 -38.76
N GLN A 133 -29.80 26.52 -39.75
CA GLN A 133 -29.12 25.36 -40.35
C GLN A 133 -27.84 25.73 -41.11
N TYR A 134 -27.62 27.02 -41.39
CA TYR A 134 -26.42 27.53 -42.07
C TYR A 134 -25.43 28.25 -41.11
N ILE A 135 -25.64 28.22 -39.79
CA ILE A 135 -24.70 28.81 -38.82
C ILE A 135 -24.23 27.76 -37.82
N ALA A 136 -22.94 27.47 -37.83
CA ALA A 136 -22.28 26.72 -36.77
C ALA A 136 -21.64 27.66 -35.75
N VAL A 137 -21.47 27.20 -34.52
CA VAL A 137 -20.84 28.00 -33.46
C VAL A 137 -19.72 27.21 -32.80
N ARG A 138 -18.56 27.84 -32.64
CA ARG A 138 -17.48 27.33 -31.78
C ARG A 138 -17.42 28.17 -30.53
N PHE A 139 -17.07 27.57 -29.40
CA PHE A 139 -16.80 28.34 -28.19
C PHE A 139 -15.49 27.96 -27.54
N ASN A 140 -14.84 28.95 -26.92
CA ASN A 140 -13.60 28.80 -26.17
C ASN A 140 -13.77 29.44 -24.80
N LEU A 141 -13.05 28.93 -23.80
CA LEU A 141 -13.03 29.53 -22.47
C LEU A 141 -12.34 30.90 -22.51
N ARG A 142 -12.78 31.87 -21.70
CA ARG A 142 -12.02 33.12 -21.59
C ARG A 142 -10.63 32.84 -21.03
N ILE A 143 -9.64 33.53 -21.59
CA ILE A 143 -8.22 33.35 -21.27
C ILE A 143 -7.93 33.58 -19.77
N THR A 144 -8.70 34.43 -19.10
CA THR A 144 -8.62 34.65 -17.66
C THR A 144 -8.94 33.40 -16.84
N HIS A 145 -9.91 32.59 -17.27
CA HIS A 145 -10.23 31.32 -16.62
C HIS A 145 -9.18 30.25 -16.92
N VAL A 146 -8.67 30.22 -18.16
CA VAL A 146 -7.59 29.30 -18.56
C VAL A 146 -6.34 29.53 -17.71
N HIS A 147 -5.87 30.78 -17.58
CA HIS A 147 -4.69 31.10 -16.78
C HIS A 147 -4.87 30.90 -15.27
N ARG A 148 -6.11 30.86 -14.79
CA ARG A 148 -6.44 30.53 -13.40
C ARG A 148 -6.65 29.01 -13.20
N GLY A 149 -6.31 28.18 -14.18
CA GLY A 149 -6.26 26.72 -14.06
C GLY A 149 -7.56 25.99 -14.38
N LEU A 150 -8.53 26.66 -15.03
CA LEU A 150 -9.67 25.97 -15.61
C LEU A 150 -9.36 25.45 -17.01
N LEU A 151 -9.90 24.28 -17.32
CA LEU A 151 -9.84 23.70 -18.65
C LEU A 151 -11.23 23.38 -19.17
N LEU A 152 -11.46 23.79 -20.41
CA LEU A 152 -12.58 23.41 -21.25
C LEU A 152 -12.02 22.55 -22.38
N GLY A 153 -12.77 21.56 -22.86
CA GLY A 153 -12.40 20.79 -24.06
C GLY A 153 -12.02 21.71 -25.23
N THR A 154 -11.13 21.28 -26.10
CA THR A 154 -10.52 22.13 -27.14
C THR A 154 -11.54 22.54 -28.21
N GLY A 155 -12.17 23.71 -28.04
CA GLY A 155 -13.02 24.36 -29.03
C GLY A 155 -14.23 23.55 -29.48
N PRO A 156 -15.18 23.21 -28.57
CA PRO A 156 -16.34 22.44 -28.94
C PRO A 156 -17.16 23.16 -30.01
N LEU A 157 -17.72 22.37 -30.92
CA LEU A 157 -18.60 22.83 -31.99
C LEU A 157 -20.04 22.60 -31.58
N VAL A 158 -20.89 23.58 -31.85
CA VAL A 158 -22.34 23.51 -31.77
C VAL A 158 -22.85 23.46 -33.20
N ASP A 159 -23.57 22.39 -33.51
CA ASP A 159 -24.04 22.12 -34.87
C ASP A 159 -25.09 23.15 -35.32
N PRO A 160 -25.14 23.43 -36.63
CA PRO A 160 -26.22 24.24 -37.19
C PRO A 160 -27.61 23.68 -36.86
N GLY A 161 -28.58 24.56 -36.67
CA GLY A 161 -29.93 24.16 -36.27
C GLY A 161 -30.12 23.87 -34.77
N PHE A 162 -29.07 23.99 -33.93
CA PHE A 162 -29.20 23.82 -32.48
C PHE A 162 -30.06 24.91 -31.83
N HIS A 163 -31.06 24.49 -31.04
CA HIS A 163 -31.94 25.37 -30.28
C HIS A 163 -31.89 25.00 -28.79
N GLY A 164 -31.50 25.92 -27.92
CA GLY A 164 -31.46 25.70 -26.47
C GLY A 164 -30.32 26.42 -25.76
N LYS A 165 -30.09 26.04 -24.50
CA LYS A 165 -28.98 26.54 -23.68
C LYS A 165 -27.85 25.51 -23.65
N LEU A 166 -26.61 25.97 -23.77
CA LEU A 166 -25.45 25.10 -23.74
C LEU A 166 -25.11 24.69 -22.30
N LEU A 167 -24.57 23.48 -22.16
CA LEU A 167 -24.01 22.97 -20.92
C LEU A 167 -22.50 22.84 -21.10
N ILE A 168 -21.74 23.62 -20.34
CA ILE A 168 -20.30 23.79 -20.50
C ILE A 168 -19.56 22.91 -19.47
N PRO A 169 -18.83 21.86 -19.89
CA PRO A 169 -18.02 21.05 -18.99
C PRO A 169 -16.73 21.79 -18.62
N LEU A 170 -16.51 22.05 -17.35
CA LEU A 170 -15.33 22.72 -16.81
C LEU A 170 -14.54 21.76 -15.92
N HIS A 171 -13.24 21.72 -16.13
CA HIS A 171 -12.30 21.03 -15.26
C HIS A 171 -11.55 22.06 -14.42
N ASN A 172 -11.61 21.94 -13.09
CA ASN A 172 -10.69 22.65 -12.22
C ASN A 172 -9.46 21.77 -12.01
N LEU A 173 -8.33 22.14 -12.63
CA LEU A 173 -7.09 21.37 -12.54
C LEU A 173 -6.17 21.86 -11.41
N THR A 174 -6.66 22.74 -10.55
CA THR A 174 -5.91 23.30 -9.43
C THR A 174 -6.19 22.53 -8.14
N SER A 175 -5.32 22.74 -7.13
CA SER A 175 -5.52 22.28 -5.76
C SER A 175 -6.52 23.13 -4.97
N ASP A 176 -6.93 24.27 -5.51
CA ASP A 176 -7.73 25.26 -4.81
C ASP A 176 -9.15 25.32 -5.38
N GLU A 177 -10.07 25.83 -4.58
CA GLU A 177 -11.41 26.12 -5.06
C GLU A 177 -11.37 27.23 -6.11
N TYR A 178 -12.16 27.07 -7.17
CA TYR A 178 -12.29 28.09 -8.20
C TYR A 178 -13.67 28.73 -8.15
N THR A 179 -13.72 30.02 -7.83
CA THR A 179 -14.96 30.80 -7.87
C THR A 179 -15.15 31.55 -9.19
N ILE A 180 -16.35 31.44 -9.77
CA ILE A 180 -16.85 32.21 -10.91
C ILE A 180 -18.07 33.01 -10.45
N ARG A 181 -18.15 34.30 -10.81
CA ARG A 181 -19.34 35.11 -10.55
C ARG A 181 -20.42 34.88 -11.62
N GLY A 182 -21.69 34.94 -11.24
CA GLY A 182 -22.80 34.80 -12.17
C GLY A 182 -22.87 35.89 -13.25
N ASP A 183 -22.27 37.06 -12.99
CA ASP A 183 -22.31 38.22 -13.87
C ASP A 183 -21.08 38.39 -14.77
N GLU A 184 -20.04 37.57 -14.57
CA GLU A 184 -18.82 37.63 -15.36
C GLU A 184 -18.90 36.73 -16.60
N GLY A 185 -18.22 37.13 -17.68
CA GLY A 185 -18.15 36.28 -18.87
C GLY A 185 -17.43 34.97 -18.58
N LEU A 186 -17.90 33.87 -19.17
CA LEU A 186 -17.33 32.53 -19.05
C LEU A 186 -16.63 32.08 -20.35
N ILE A 187 -17.34 32.20 -21.48
CA ILE A 187 -16.87 31.72 -22.80
C ILE A 187 -16.95 32.84 -23.85
N TRP A 188 -16.09 32.72 -24.86
CA TRP A 188 -16.19 33.43 -26.13
C TRP A 188 -16.81 32.52 -27.17
N MET A 189 -17.78 33.03 -27.92
CA MET A 189 -18.44 32.29 -29.00
C MET A 189 -18.13 32.92 -30.35
N GLU A 190 -17.80 32.08 -31.32
CA GLU A 190 -17.45 32.41 -32.69
C GLU A 190 -18.50 31.81 -33.62
N PHE A 191 -19.10 32.63 -34.48
CA PHE A 191 -20.19 32.23 -35.36
C PHE A 191 -19.65 32.06 -36.77
N THR A 192 -19.84 30.91 -37.38
CA THR A 192 -19.40 30.63 -38.75
C THR A 192 -20.61 30.35 -39.62
N LYS A 193 -20.78 31.15 -40.68
CA LYS A 193 -21.73 30.81 -41.74
C LYS A 193 -21.13 29.68 -42.57
N THR A 194 -21.86 28.57 -42.66
CA THR A 194 -21.39 27.36 -43.35
C THR A 194 -21.62 27.50 -44.86
N SER A 195 -21.02 26.60 -45.63
CA SER A 195 -21.26 26.50 -47.08
C SER A 195 -22.64 25.92 -47.41
N HIS A 196 -23.51 25.65 -46.43
CA HIS A 196 -24.76 24.91 -46.60
C HIS A 196 -25.73 25.53 -47.62
N GLU A 197 -25.64 26.81 -47.93
CA GLU A 197 -26.44 27.45 -49.01
C GLU A 197 -25.57 28.07 -50.11
N ALA A 198 -24.25 27.82 -50.09
CA ALA A 198 -23.33 28.42 -51.04
C ALA A 198 -23.21 27.59 -52.32
N GLN A 199 -24.01 27.91 -53.34
CA GLN A 199 -23.64 27.52 -54.69
C GLN A 199 -22.55 28.46 -55.22
N ARG A 200 -21.40 27.90 -55.63
CA ARG A 200 -20.63 28.34 -56.81
C ARG A 200 -19.49 27.37 -57.15
N GLY A 201 -19.72 26.59 -58.21
CA GLY A 201 -18.79 25.67 -58.85
C GLY A 201 -19.54 24.43 -59.35
N PHE A 202 -19.55 24.20 -60.67
CA PHE A 202 -20.14 23.00 -61.26
C PHE A 202 -19.06 21.93 -61.37
N VAL A 203 -19.09 20.94 -60.48
CA VAL A 203 -18.46 19.65 -60.77
C VAL A 203 -19.42 18.90 -61.67
N LYS A 204 -18.98 18.57 -62.89
CA LYS A 204 -19.76 17.72 -63.80
C LYS A 204 -19.99 16.37 -63.10
N ASP A 205 -21.21 15.86 -63.17
CA ASP A 205 -21.61 14.59 -62.55
C ASP A 205 -21.53 14.58 -61.00
N PHE A 206 -21.62 15.74 -60.35
CA PHE A 206 -21.80 15.81 -58.88
C PHE A 206 -23.11 15.13 -58.46
N VAL A 207 -23.01 14.18 -57.54
CA VAL A 207 -24.17 13.60 -56.85
C VAL A 207 -24.41 14.46 -55.61
N PRO A 208 -25.47 15.28 -55.57
CA PRO A 208 -25.77 16.06 -54.37
C PRO A 208 -26.14 15.13 -53.22
N GLU A 209 -25.43 15.26 -52.11
CA GLU A 209 -25.85 14.66 -50.84
C GLU A 209 -26.85 15.59 -50.14
N GLU A 210 -27.85 14.99 -49.49
CA GLU A 210 -28.80 15.74 -48.68
C GLU A 210 -28.10 16.22 -47.40
N PHE A 211 -28.31 17.49 -47.05
CA PHE A 211 -27.80 18.02 -45.79
C PHE A 211 -28.51 17.36 -44.60
N GLU A 212 -27.73 16.79 -43.68
CA GLU A 212 -28.24 16.24 -42.43
C GLU A 212 -28.69 17.35 -41.48
N LYS A 213 -30.00 17.58 -41.43
CA LYS A 213 -30.59 18.58 -40.53
C LYS A 213 -30.50 18.13 -39.08
N THR A 214 -30.30 19.10 -38.18
CA THR A 214 -30.41 18.83 -36.74
C THR A 214 -31.82 18.38 -36.38
N ASP A 215 -31.89 17.20 -35.76
CA ASP A 215 -33.12 16.59 -35.25
C ASP A 215 -33.83 17.54 -34.26
N PRO A 216 -35.07 17.99 -34.56
CA PRO A 216 -35.83 18.89 -33.70
C PRO A 216 -36.06 18.34 -32.29
N THR A 217 -36.04 17.01 -32.10
CA THR A 217 -36.17 16.40 -30.78
C THR A 217 -35.00 16.73 -29.87
N LYS A 218 -33.87 17.24 -30.37
CA LYS A 218 -32.71 17.65 -29.57
C LYS A 218 -32.80 19.09 -29.04
N ASN A 219 -33.86 19.81 -29.37
CA ASN A 219 -34.04 21.20 -28.95
C ASN A 219 -34.43 21.30 -27.47
N PHE A 220 -33.93 22.33 -26.79
CA PHE A 220 -34.26 22.69 -25.41
C PHE A 220 -34.10 21.55 -24.39
N GLN A 221 -33.16 20.64 -24.65
CA GLN A 221 -32.93 19.50 -23.77
C GLN A 221 -32.36 19.93 -22.41
N PRO A 222 -32.84 19.36 -21.30
CA PRO A 222 -32.29 19.63 -19.98
C PRO A 222 -30.91 18.95 -19.81
N PRO A 223 -30.08 19.38 -18.84
CA PRO A 223 -28.81 18.73 -18.54
C PRO A 223 -28.90 17.20 -18.38
N GLU A 224 -29.98 16.72 -17.76
CA GLU A 224 -30.27 15.31 -17.55
C GLU A 224 -30.31 14.48 -18.85
N TYR A 225 -30.82 15.05 -19.94
CA TYR A 225 -30.82 14.38 -21.25
C TYR A 225 -29.38 14.05 -21.71
N TYR A 226 -28.46 15.00 -21.54
CA TYR A 226 -27.07 14.83 -21.93
C TYR A 226 -26.35 13.84 -21.02
N PHE A 227 -26.61 13.87 -19.71
CA PHE A 227 -26.00 12.93 -18.76
C PHE A 227 -26.50 11.49 -18.94
N ASP A 228 -27.80 11.31 -19.25
CA ASP A 228 -28.33 9.98 -19.54
C ASP A 228 -27.65 9.38 -20.78
N ARG A 229 -27.51 10.16 -21.84
CA ARG A 229 -26.83 9.71 -23.07
C ARG A 229 -25.33 9.48 -22.88
N ALA A 230 -24.66 10.29 -22.08
CA ALA A 230 -23.21 10.21 -21.89
C ALA A 230 -22.78 9.11 -20.90
N SER A 231 -23.46 8.97 -19.77
CA SER A 231 -23.04 8.07 -18.68
C SER A 231 -24.15 7.18 -18.15
N LYS A 232 -25.35 7.17 -18.75
CA LYS A 232 -26.55 6.53 -18.18
C LYS A 232 -26.83 7.02 -16.76
N ASN A 233 -26.66 8.33 -16.55
CA ASN A 233 -26.77 8.99 -15.25
C ASN A 233 -25.81 8.48 -14.15
N ARG A 234 -24.75 7.74 -14.51
CA ARG A 234 -23.67 7.44 -13.56
C ARG A 234 -22.88 8.71 -13.22
N PRO A 235 -22.34 8.83 -11.99
CA PRO A 235 -21.51 9.97 -11.60
C PRO A 235 -20.36 10.22 -12.57
N ILE A 236 -20.25 11.47 -13.03
CA ILE A 236 -19.14 11.93 -13.86
C ILE A 236 -18.19 12.70 -12.95
N ARG A 237 -17.07 12.09 -12.59
CA ARG A 237 -16.08 12.66 -11.66
C ARG A 237 -14.67 12.47 -12.16
N SER A 238 -13.77 13.32 -11.68
CA SER A 238 -12.33 13.16 -11.86
C SER A 238 -11.84 11.95 -11.04
N SER A 239 -10.90 11.18 -11.59
CA SER A 239 -10.22 10.10 -10.86
C SER A 239 -9.11 10.60 -9.93
N ILE A 240 -8.69 11.86 -10.10
CA ILE A 240 -7.56 12.43 -9.34
C ILE A 240 -7.80 12.42 -7.83
N PRO A 241 -8.96 12.87 -7.31
CA PRO A 241 -9.22 12.87 -5.87
C PRO A 241 -9.10 11.47 -5.25
N ASP A 242 -9.60 10.44 -5.92
CA ASP A 242 -9.55 9.06 -5.43
C ASP A 242 -8.12 8.54 -5.33
N VAL A 243 -7.33 8.76 -6.37
CA VAL A 243 -5.92 8.35 -6.40
C VAL A 243 -5.11 9.09 -5.33
N VAL A 244 -5.38 10.38 -5.11
CA VAL A 244 -4.73 11.16 -4.05
C VAL A 244 -5.14 10.66 -2.66
N ALA A 245 -6.42 10.33 -2.46
CA ALA A 245 -6.91 9.79 -1.20
C ALA A 245 -6.29 8.40 -0.89
N GLU A 246 -6.23 7.52 -1.90
CA GLU A 246 -5.59 6.21 -1.78
C GLU A 246 -4.10 6.35 -1.46
N ALA A 247 -3.37 7.21 -2.18
CA ALA A 247 -1.96 7.45 -1.93
C ALA A 247 -1.71 7.99 -0.51
N ARG A 248 -2.57 8.89 -0.01
CA ARG A 248 -2.49 9.37 1.38
C ARG A 248 -2.76 8.26 2.39
N SER A 249 -3.72 7.36 2.12
CA SER A 249 -4.00 6.21 2.99
C SER A 249 -2.80 5.27 3.06
N GLN A 250 -2.26 4.88 1.91
CA GLN A 250 -1.07 4.00 1.83
C GLN A 250 0.15 4.65 2.52
N ALA A 251 0.36 5.95 2.34
CA ALA A 251 1.43 6.68 3.02
C ALA A 251 1.25 6.67 4.55
N LYS A 252 0.01 6.85 5.03
CA LYS A 252 -0.29 6.79 6.47
C LYS A 252 -0.05 5.39 7.03
N GLU A 253 -0.49 4.35 6.34
CA GLU A 253 -0.25 2.96 6.73
C GLU A 253 1.25 2.63 6.77
N ALA A 254 2.02 3.13 5.80
CA ALA A 254 3.47 2.97 5.77
C ALA A 254 4.16 3.68 6.94
N VAL A 255 3.74 4.91 7.28
CA VAL A 255 4.24 5.64 8.46
C VAL A 255 3.91 4.89 9.75
N ASP A 256 2.69 4.37 9.88
CA ASP A 256 2.29 3.61 11.06
C ASP A 256 3.04 2.27 11.16
N ALA A 257 3.29 1.61 10.03
CA ALA A 257 4.12 0.40 9.96
C ALA A 257 5.57 0.69 10.35
N ALA A 258 6.16 1.79 9.86
CA ALA A 258 7.51 2.21 10.22
C ALA A 258 7.62 2.51 11.72
N ARG A 259 6.65 3.22 12.31
CA ARG A 259 6.59 3.47 13.76
C ARG A 259 6.48 2.18 14.58
N ARG A 260 5.69 1.19 14.11
CA ARG A 260 5.62 -0.13 14.74
C ARG A 260 6.95 -0.88 14.65
N ALA A 261 7.63 -0.82 13.50
CA ALA A 261 8.95 -1.43 13.31
C ALA A 261 10.02 -0.79 14.21
N GLU A 262 10.02 0.54 14.36
CA GLU A 262 10.94 1.27 15.23
C GLU A 262 10.77 0.89 16.71
N ARG A 263 9.52 0.78 17.18
CA ARG A 263 9.21 0.29 18.53
C ARG A 263 9.63 -1.16 18.75
N SER A 264 9.43 -2.02 17.75
CA SER A 264 9.87 -3.41 17.82
C SER A 264 11.40 -3.49 17.91
N ASN A 265 12.10 -2.72 17.06
CA ASN A 265 13.57 -2.73 17.02
C ASN A 265 14.19 -2.22 18.33
N THR A 266 13.59 -1.23 18.99
CA THR A 266 14.04 -0.77 20.32
C THR A 266 13.85 -1.84 21.40
N ILE A 267 12.76 -2.61 21.37
CA ILE A 267 12.55 -3.75 22.29
C ILE A 267 13.56 -4.87 22.00
N PHE A 268 13.82 -5.19 20.73
CA PHE A 268 14.80 -6.22 20.34
C PHE A 268 16.23 -5.84 20.75
N VAL A 269 16.65 -4.58 20.57
CA VAL A 269 17.97 -4.10 21.00
C VAL A 269 18.08 -4.11 22.53
N GLY A 270 17.03 -3.69 23.25
CA GLY A 270 17.00 -3.76 24.71
C GLY A 270 17.03 -5.19 25.27
N GLY A 271 16.29 -6.11 24.64
CA GLY A 271 16.29 -7.53 24.98
C GLY A 271 17.64 -8.20 24.66
N GLY A 272 18.27 -7.84 23.54
CA GLY A 272 19.60 -8.32 23.16
C GLY A 272 20.69 -7.90 24.15
N LEU A 273 20.67 -6.65 24.62
CA LEU A 273 21.60 -6.17 25.64
C LEU A 273 21.43 -6.89 26.98
N LEU A 274 20.19 -7.16 27.41
CA LEU A 274 19.92 -7.93 28.62
C LEU A 274 20.39 -9.39 28.49
N ALA A 275 20.20 -10.01 27.32
CA ALA A 275 20.68 -11.37 27.07
C ALA A 275 22.22 -11.45 27.14
N VAL A 276 22.93 -10.48 26.56
CA VAL A 276 24.40 -10.39 26.63
C VAL A 276 24.87 -10.18 28.07
N ALA A 277 24.22 -9.29 28.83
CA ALA A 277 24.56 -9.06 30.23
C ALA A 277 24.34 -10.33 31.08
N GLY A 278 23.24 -11.06 30.87
CA GLY A 278 22.99 -12.35 31.52
C GLY A 278 24.06 -13.40 31.21
N LEU A 279 24.55 -13.43 29.95
CA LEU A 279 25.62 -14.33 29.52
C LEU A 279 26.96 -14.01 30.21
N VAL A 280 27.29 -12.73 30.36
CA VAL A 280 28.48 -12.28 31.09
C VAL A 280 28.41 -12.65 32.58
N VAL A 281 27.25 -12.43 33.22
CA VAL A 281 27.05 -12.82 34.63
C VAL A 281 27.14 -14.35 34.79
N GLY A 282 26.55 -15.12 33.88
CA GLY A 282 26.63 -16.58 33.88
C GLY A 282 28.07 -17.09 33.72
N LEU A 283 28.84 -16.49 32.80
CA LEU A 283 30.26 -16.79 32.63
C LEU A 283 31.07 -16.47 33.88
N PHE A 284 30.81 -15.34 34.53
CA PHE A 284 31.50 -14.97 35.77
C PHE A 284 31.22 -15.97 36.90
N SER A 285 29.96 -16.38 37.08
CA SER A 285 29.57 -17.39 38.06
C SER A 285 30.20 -18.76 37.75
N PHE A 286 30.35 -19.11 36.49
CA PHE A 286 31.03 -20.34 36.08
C PHE A 286 32.53 -20.28 36.43
N PHE A 287 33.21 -19.16 36.17
CA PHE A 287 34.61 -18.97 36.54
C PHE A 287 34.85 -19.07 38.05
N GLU A 288 33.98 -18.50 38.87
CA GLU A 288 34.08 -18.64 40.33
C GLU A 288 33.88 -20.09 40.79
N SER A 289 32.96 -20.83 40.17
CA SER A 289 32.78 -22.27 40.43
C SER A 289 34.03 -23.08 40.06
N VAL A 290 34.65 -22.79 38.92
CA VAL A 290 35.91 -23.45 38.50
C VAL A 290 37.04 -23.16 39.49
N LYS A 291 37.18 -21.92 39.99
CA LYS A 291 38.17 -21.58 41.03
C LYS A 291 37.92 -22.34 42.32
N ALA A 292 36.67 -22.40 42.80
CA ALA A 292 36.32 -23.12 44.01
C ALA A 292 36.66 -24.61 43.90
N ASN A 293 36.37 -25.23 42.75
CA ASN A 293 36.72 -26.62 42.47
C ASN A 293 38.23 -26.85 42.38
N ALA A 294 38.99 -25.92 41.80
CA ALA A 294 40.45 -26.01 41.74
C ALA A 294 41.09 -25.93 43.14
N ILE A 295 40.57 -25.05 44.01
CA ILE A 295 41.00 -24.96 45.40
C ILE A 295 40.70 -26.26 46.15
N ALA A 296 39.50 -26.82 45.99
CA ALA A 296 39.11 -28.10 46.61
C ALA A 296 40.00 -29.26 46.14
N ALA A 297 40.36 -29.31 44.85
CA ALA A 297 41.27 -30.31 44.32
C ALA A 297 42.69 -30.17 44.90
N TYR A 298 43.16 -28.93 45.08
CA TYR A 298 44.46 -28.65 45.69
C TYR A 298 44.51 -29.10 47.17
N THR A 299 43.50 -28.77 47.97
CA THR A 299 43.43 -29.21 49.38
C THR A 299 43.29 -30.72 49.52
N LEU A 300 42.57 -31.38 48.61
CA LEU A 300 42.51 -32.84 48.57
C LEU A 300 43.90 -33.45 48.30
N ALA A 301 44.63 -32.92 47.30
CA ALA A 301 45.97 -33.39 46.96
C ALA A 301 46.97 -33.22 48.12
N THR A 302 46.94 -32.10 48.83
CA THR A 302 47.80 -31.86 50.00
C THR A 302 47.45 -32.80 51.16
N THR A 303 46.17 -33.07 51.39
CA THR A 303 45.71 -33.98 52.44
C THR A 303 46.15 -35.42 52.17
N VAL A 304 46.00 -35.88 50.92
CA VAL A 304 46.46 -37.21 50.50
C VAL A 304 47.98 -37.34 50.61
N SER A 305 48.74 -36.30 50.22
CA SER A 305 50.20 -36.28 50.36
C SER A 305 50.64 -36.37 51.83
N THR A 306 49.97 -35.63 52.72
CA THR A 306 50.28 -35.63 54.16
C THR A 306 49.98 -36.99 54.79
N ALA A 307 48.82 -37.59 54.46
CA ALA A 307 48.46 -38.93 54.92
C ALA A 307 49.43 -40.00 54.41
N ALA A 308 49.90 -39.89 53.17
CA ALA A 308 50.88 -40.80 52.59
C ALA A 308 52.25 -40.70 53.28
N MET A 309 52.71 -39.48 53.63
CA MET A 309 53.94 -39.29 54.40
C MET A 309 53.83 -39.89 55.80
N GLN A 310 52.69 -39.69 56.46
CA GLN A 310 52.44 -40.20 57.82
C GLN A 310 52.39 -41.73 57.86
N ALA A 311 51.73 -42.35 56.89
CA ALA A 311 51.75 -43.80 56.70
C ALA A 311 53.17 -44.34 56.43
N GLY A 312 54.00 -43.59 55.68
CA GLY A 312 55.41 -43.94 55.46
C GLY A 312 56.26 -43.92 56.73
N THR A 313 56.05 -42.93 57.61
CA THR A 313 56.72 -42.88 58.92
C THR A 313 56.27 -43.98 59.86
N ASP A 314 54.97 -44.30 59.89
CA ASP A 314 54.43 -45.37 60.73
C ASP A 314 54.94 -46.75 60.28
N ALA A 315 55.03 -46.97 58.96
CA ALA A 315 55.62 -48.19 58.40
C ALA A 315 57.10 -48.35 58.77
N LYS A 316 57.87 -47.25 58.77
CA LYS A 316 59.28 -47.27 59.17
C LYS A 316 59.46 -47.59 60.66
N LYS A 317 58.60 -47.00 61.51
CA LYS A 317 58.60 -47.27 62.95
C LYS A 317 58.26 -48.73 63.26
N ALA A 318 57.26 -49.30 62.57
CA ALA A 318 56.94 -50.72 62.70
C ALA A 318 58.09 -51.63 62.25
N GLN A 319 58.86 -51.24 61.24
CA GLN A 319 60.04 -51.99 60.79
C GLN A 319 61.18 -51.96 61.83
N ASP A 320 61.38 -50.82 62.50
CA ASP A 320 62.39 -50.68 63.56
C ASP A 320 62.01 -51.51 64.81
N ASP A 321 60.73 -51.51 65.21
CA ASP A 321 60.23 -52.32 66.33
C ASP A 321 60.43 -53.83 66.09
N VAL A 322 60.21 -54.30 64.86
CA VAL A 322 60.45 -55.70 64.47
C VAL A 322 61.94 -56.07 64.58
N LYS A 323 62.84 -55.12 64.31
CA LYS A 323 64.29 -55.34 64.40
C LYS A 323 64.76 -55.44 65.86
N ASP A 324 64.19 -54.65 66.75
CA ASP A 324 64.49 -54.72 68.18
C ASP A 324 63.99 -56.01 68.82
N ILE A 325 62.79 -56.47 68.45
CA ILE A 325 62.28 -57.78 68.90
C ILE A 325 63.24 -58.90 68.49
N ARG A 326 63.74 -58.87 67.25
CA ARG A 326 64.70 -59.87 66.75
C ARG A 326 65.99 -59.89 67.57
N ASN A 327 66.56 -58.71 67.87
CA ASN A 327 67.78 -58.60 68.68
C ASN A 327 67.58 -59.12 70.11
N THR A 328 66.39 -58.95 70.66
CA THR A 328 66.04 -59.41 72.03
C THR A 328 65.91 -60.93 72.10
N VAL A 329 65.44 -61.57 71.02
CA VAL A 329 65.33 -63.03 70.89
C VAL A 329 66.71 -63.69 70.71
N ASP A 330 67.61 -63.06 69.94
CA ASP A 330 68.96 -63.58 69.71
C ASP A 330 69.86 -63.49 70.96
N ALA A 331 69.64 -62.53 71.85
CA ALA A 331 70.41 -62.37 73.09
C ALA A 331 70.08 -63.41 74.18
N ASN A 332 68.86 -63.97 74.19
CA ASN A 332 68.42 -64.93 75.22
C ASN A 332 68.60 -66.41 74.83
N SER A 333 68.84 -66.71 73.55
CA SER A 333 68.92 -68.10 73.06
C SER A 333 70.30 -68.76 73.19
N VAL A 334 71.36 -68.01 73.56
CA VAL A 334 72.76 -68.50 73.54
C VAL A 334 73.32 -68.88 74.93
N ARG A 335 72.63 -68.58 76.04
CA ARG A 335 73.17 -68.82 77.40
C ARG A 335 72.54 -69.97 78.21
N ILE A 336 71.52 -70.66 77.69
CA ILE A 336 70.75 -71.64 78.49
C ILE A 336 70.98 -73.11 78.05
N SER A 337 71.54 -73.38 76.87
CA SER A 337 71.54 -74.75 76.31
C SER A 337 72.81 -75.60 76.51
N ALA A 338 73.93 -75.05 77.00
CA ALA A 338 75.19 -75.79 77.11
C ALA A 338 75.40 -76.48 78.48
N ASP A 339 74.95 -75.87 79.58
CA ASP A 339 75.19 -76.38 80.94
C ASP A 339 74.11 -77.37 81.42
N GLU A 340 72.89 -77.29 80.88
CA GLU A 340 71.78 -78.21 81.23
C GLU A 340 71.93 -79.59 80.56
N VAL A 341 72.46 -79.65 79.34
CA VAL A 341 72.67 -80.90 78.58
C VAL A 341 73.78 -81.76 79.19
N ARG A 342 74.75 -81.14 79.90
CA ARG A 342 75.83 -81.87 80.58
C ARG A 342 75.37 -82.48 81.90
N ARG A 343 74.56 -81.76 82.70
CA ARG A 343 73.96 -82.28 83.94
C ARG A 343 72.94 -83.38 83.69
N LEU A 344 72.16 -83.27 82.61
CA LEU A 344 71.18 -84.31 82.26
C LEU A 344 71.86 -85.61 81.79
N ARG A 345 73.04 -85.56 81.16
CA ARG A 345 73.80 -86.78 80.80
C ARG A 345 74.37 -87.51 82.01
N GLU A 346 74.89 -86.79 83.00
CA GLU A 346 75.40 -87.39 84.25
C GLU A 346 74.25 -88.00 85.08
N GLN A 347 73.10 -87.32 85.17
CA GLN A 347 71.93 -87.88 85.85
C GLN A 347 71.35 -89.11 85.13
N LEU A 348 71.43 -89.17 83.79
CA LEU A 348 70.93 -90.31 83.03
C LEU A 348 71.79 -91.58 83.24
N ASP A 349 73.10 -91.44 83.39
CA ASP A 349 74.01 -92.57 83.61
C ASP A 349 73.89 -93.14 85.03
N ASP A 350 73.72 -92.29 86.05
CA ASP A 350 73.49 -92.74 87.44
C ASP A 350 72.14 -93.45 87.58
N THR A 351 71.09 -92.89 86.96
CA THR A 351 69.76 -93.52 86.97
C THR A 351 69.78 -94.86 86.23
N ARG A 352 70.62 -95.01 85.19
CA ARG A 352 70.74 -96.27 84.43
C ARG A 352 71.38 -97.39 85.24
N VAL A 353 72.31 -97.06 86.13
CA VAL A 353 72.92 -98.02 87.07
C VAL A 353 71.90 -98.45 88.13
N GLU A 354 71.14 -97.49 88.68
CA GLU A 354 70.12 -97.76 89.69
C GLU A 354 68.98 -98.63 89.15
N VAL A 355 68.54 -98.35 87.92
CA VAL A 355 67.54 -99.15 87.21
C VAL A 355 68.02 -100.58 86.96
N GLN A 356 69.32 -100.82 86.70
CA GLN A 356 69.83 -102.18 86.54
C GLN A 356 69.89 -102.98 87.84
N VAL A 357 70.12 -102.31 88.97
CA VAL A 357 70.10 -102.94 90.31
C VAL A 357 68.67 -103.28 90.70
N LEU A 358 67.74 -102.34 90.54
CA LEU A 358 66.31 -102.56 90.77
C LEU A 358 65.74 -103.65 89.85
N ARG A 359 66.18 -103.74 88.60
CA ARG A 359 65.74 -104.78 87.67
C ARG A 359 66.14 -106.19 88.14
N ARG A 360 67.34 -106.36 88.74
CA ARG A 360 67.76 -107.63 89.33
C ARG A 360 67.00 -108.00 90.60
N GLU A 361 66.54 -107.02 91.37
CA GLU A 361 65.64 -107.25 92.51
C GLU A 361 64.23 -107.57 92.06
N MET A 362 63.73 -106.87 91.03
CA MET A 362 62.39 -107.08 90.50
C MET A 362 62.25 -108.43 89.80
N ASP A 363 63.28 -108.91 89.08
CA ASP A 363 63.28 -110.26 88.50
C ASP A 363 63.27 -111.35 89.60
N ARG A 364 63.89 -111.12 90.77
CA ARG A 364 63.78 -112.01 91.95
C ARG A 364 62.38 -111.98 92.60
N ILE A 365 61.66 -110.87 92.48
CA ILE A 365 60.29 -110.74 93.00
C ILE A 365 59.30 -111.36 92.03
N ILE A 366 59.51 -111.22 90.72
CA ILE A 366 58.63 -111.79 89.68
C ILE A 366 58.77 -113.32 89.60
N GLU A 367 59.94 -113.91 89.89
CA GLU A 367 60.04 -115.35 90.15
C GLU A 367 59.27 -115.83 91.39
N ARG A 368 59.00 -114.93 92.37
CA ARG A 368 58.16 -115.21 93.54
C ARG A 368 56.66 -114.96 93.30
N SER A 369 56.29 -114.27 92.21
CA SER A 369 54.90 -114.00 91.81
C SER A 369 54.74 -114.30 90.30
N GLY A 370 54.69 -115.56 89.89
CA GLY A 370 53.41 -116.25 89.99
C GLY A 370 52.31 -115.48 89.25
N ALA A 371 51.90 -116.04 88.12
CA ALA A 371 50.49 -116.34 87.91
C ALA A 371 49.52 -115.17 88.08
N LYS A 372 49.26 -114.43 87.01
CA LYS A 372 47.89 -114.00 86.64
C LYS A 372 47.95 -113.26 85.32
N THR A 373 47.55 -113.98 84.28
CA THR A 373 46.29 -113.70 83.57
C THR A 373 46.41 -112.46 82.73
N LYS A 374 46.59 -112.73 81.44
CA LYS A 374 45.50 -112.70 80.47
C LYS A 374 45.32 -111.25 80.08
N GLY A 375 45.72 -110.94 78.87
CA GLY A 375 45.06 -111.57 77.75
C GLY A 375 44.10 -110.50 77.30
N VAL A 376 44.32 -109.99 76.10
CA VAL A 376 43.67 -110.63 74.95
C VAL A 376 42.18 -110.51 75.19
N ASP A 377 41.58 -109.60 74.46
CA ASP A 377 40.28 -109.76 73.80
C ASP A 377 40.03 -108.45 73.04
N GLU A 378 39.56 -108.41 71.80
CA GLU A 378 39.15 -109.42 70.84
C GLU A 378 38.72 -108.63 69.57
N ALA A 379 38.75 -109.30 68.42
CA ALA A 379 37.82 -109.14 67.30
C ALA A 379 37.64 -107.76 66.60
N LYS A 380 38.14 -107.64 65.35
CA LYS A 380 37.34 -107.82 64.13
C LYS A 380 38.15 -107.65 62.84
#